data_AF-A0A5K0VBX9-F1
#
_entry.id   AF-A0A5K0VBX9-F1
#
_cell.length_a   1.000
_cell.length_b   1.000
_cell.length_c   1.000
_cell.angle_alpha   90.00
_cell.angle_beta   90.00
_cell.angle_gamma   90.00
#
_symmetry.space_group_name_H-M   'P 1'
#
loop_
_entity.id
_entity.type
_entity.pdbx_description
1 polymer ?
#
loop_
_entity_poly.entity_id
_entity_poly.type
_entity_poly.pdbx_seq_one_letter_code
_entity_poly.pdbx_strand_id
1 'polypeptide(L)' 'DLGQSFDSNTTLSHYESIKKGQTVLFVGDLSYADNYPNHDNVRWDTWGRFIERNAAYQPWIWTAGNHEIDFAPEL' A
#
# COMPACT_ATOMS: atom_id res chain seq x y z
N ASP A 1 3.31 5.73 1.61
CA ASP A 1 4.65 5.14 1.52
C ASP A 1 4.74 3.83 2.30
N LEU A 2 3.79 2.90 2.13
CA LEU A 2 3.80 1.65 2.91
C LEU A 2 4.58 0.56 2.20
N GLY A 3 4.31 0.33 0.91
CA GLY A 3 4.83 -0.81 0.18
C GLY A 3 4.42 -2.15 0.80
N GLN A 4 5.24 -3.17 0.54
CA GLN A 4 4.94 -4.57 0.88
C GLN A 4 6.19 -5.34 1.36
N SER A 5 7.04 -4.69 2.16
CA SER A 5 8.21 -5.29 2.81
C SER A 5 7.87 -5.88 4.19
N PHE A 6 8.88 -6.48 4.85
CA PHE A 6 8.73 -6.90 6.24
C PHE A 6 8.43 -5.73 7.18
N ASP A 7 9.03 -4.56 6.95
CA ASP A 7 8.78 -3.36 7.75
C ASP A 7 7.38 -2.78 7.50
N SER A 8 6.86 -2.91 6.28
CA SER A 8 5.46 -2.61 5.96
C SER A 8 4.52 -3.45 6.84
N ASN A 9 4.80 -4.75 6.95
CA ASN A 9 4.01 -5.64 7.78
C ASN A 9 4.08 -5.29 9.27
N THR A 10 5.26 -4.94 9.77
CA THR A 10 5.44 -4.45 11.15
C THR A 10 4.63 -3.18 11.39
N THR A 11 4.68 -2.23 10.47
CA THR A 11 3.94 -0.96 10.55
C THR A 11 2.43 -1.19 10.63
N LEU A 12 1.87 -2.00 9.73
CA LEU A 12 0.44 -2.31 9.74
C LEU A 12 0.03 -3.08 11.01
N SER A 13 0.85 -4.03 11.46
CA SER A 13 0.60 -4.79 12.70
C SER A 13 0.63 -3.88 13.94
N HIS A 14 1.54 -2.91 13.98
CA HIS A 14 1.60 -1.92 15.05
C HIS A 14 0.34 -1.06 15.07
N TYR A 15 -0.15 -0.60 13.93
CA TYR A 15 -1.43 0.12 13.84
C TYR A 15 -2.60 -0.75 14.35
N GLU A 16 -2.70 -2.00 13.91
CA GLU A 16 -3.75 -2.96 14.31
C GLU A 16 -3.74 -3.31 15.81
N SER A 17 -2.59 -3.15 16.47
CA SER A 17 -2.47 -3.30 17.92
C SER A 17 -3.17 -2.18 18.69
N ILE A 18 -3.32 -1.00 18.07
CA ILE A 18 -4.02 0.16 18.63
C ILE A 18 -5.52 0.03 18.31
N LYS A 19 -6.28 -0.55 19.25
CA LYS A 19 -7.72 -0.86 19.08
C LYS A 19 -8.66 0.34 18.97
N LYS A 20 -8.14 1.56 18.85
CA LYS A 20 -8.92 2.81 18.77
C LYS A 20 -8.97 3.42 17.38
N GLY A 21 -8.09 3.01 16.46
CA GLY A 21 -8.12 3.48 15.07
C GLY A 21 -9.40 2.99 14.38
N GLN A 22 -10.10 3.89 13.70
CA GLN A 22 -11.36 3.60 13.00
C GLN A 22 -11.29 3.92 11.50
N THR A 23 -10.23 4.59 11.06
CA THR A 23 -10.02 5.03 9.68
C THR A 23 -8.53 5.31 9.49
N VAL A 24 -8.00 4.94 8.33
CA VAL A 24 -6.62 5.22 7.94
C VAL A 24 -6.62 6.37 6.94
N LEU A 25 -5.88 7.44 7.24
CA LEU A 25 -5.48 8.42 6.22
C LEU A 25 -4.17 7.92 5.60
N PHE A 26 -4.21 7.59 4.31
CA PHE A 26 -3.08 6.98 3.62
C PHE A 26 -2.47 7.94 2.60
N VAL A 27 -1.25 8.40 2.88
CA VAL A 27 -0.61 9.56 2.23
C VAL A 27 0.19 9.21 0.96
N GLY A 28 -0.39 8.43 0.05
CA GLY A 28 0.24 8.08 -1.24
C GLY A 28 1.26 6.95 -1.17
N ASP A 29 1.87 6.62 -2.29
CA ASP A 29 2.89 5.59 -2.46
C ASP A 29 2.49 4.25 -1.83
N LEU A 30 1.61 3.55 -2.55
CA LEU A 30 0.89 2.36 -2.08
C LEU A 30 1.77 1.12 -2.24
N SER A 31 1.87 0.60 -3.46
CA SER A 31 2.39 -0.74 -3.73
C SER A 31 3.89 -0.77 -4.07
N TYR A 32 4.42 0.35 -4.56
CA TYR A 32 5.75 0.46 -5.17
C TYR A 32 5.98 -0.57 -6.31
N ALA A 33 4.95 -0.83 -7.12
CA ALA A 33 5.03 -1.75 -8.27
C ALA A 33 6.01 -1.27 -9.36
N ASP A 34 6.09 0.04 -9.56
CA ASP A 34 6.98 0.73 -10.52
C ASP A 34 8.48 0.56 -10.21
N ASN A 35 8.85 0.18 -8.99
CA ASN A 35 10.23 -0.18 -8.64
C ASN A 35 10.69 -1.53 -9.20
N TYR A 36 9.80 -2.30 -9.83
CA TYR A 36 10.08 -3.63 -10.37
C TYR A 36 10.14 -3.62 -11.90
N PRO A 37 10.87 -4.58 -12.52
CA PRO A 37 10.95 -4.67 -13.97
C PRO A 37 9.57 -4.66 -14.63
N ASN A 38 9.41 -3.82 -15.63
CA ASN A 38 8.16 -3.63 -16.38
C ASN A 38 6.96 -3.20 -15.53
N HIS A 39 7.21 -2.52 -14.40
CA HIS A 39 6.17 -2.10 -13.46
C HIS A 39 5.28 -3.30 -13.08
N ASP A 40 5.90 -4.35 -12.53
CA ASP A 40 5.28 -5.64 -12.25
C ASP A 40 3.96 -5.48 -11.49
N ASN A 41 2.85 -5.42 -12.23
CA ASN A 41 1.54 -5.08 -11.69
C ASN A 41 0.95 -6.17 -10.80
N VAL A 42 1.54 -7.38 -10.79
CA VAL A 42 1.22 -8.41 -9.79
C VAL A 42 1.47 -7.88 -8.36
N ARG A 43 2.37 -6.90 -8.22
CA ARG A 43 2.66 -6.20 -6.96
C ARG A 43 1.46 -5.43 -6.41
N TRP A 44 0.56 -4.94 -7.26
CA TRP A 44 -0.70 -4.35 -6.80
C TRP A 44 -1.61 -5.42 -6.20
N ASP A 45 -1.69 -6.60 -6.83
CA ASP A 45 -2.49 -7.71 -6.32
C ASP A 45 -1.97 -8.22 -4.97
N THR A 46 -0.65 -8.37 -4.82
CA THR A 46 -0.04 -8.82 -3.56
C THR A 46 -0.18 -7.77 -2.46
N TRP A 47 -0.04 -6.49 -2.79
CA TRP A 47 -0.26 -5.39 -1.84
C TRP A 47 -1.71 -5.32 -1.36
N GLY A 48 -2.68 -5.47 -2.29
CA GLY A 48 -4.10 -5.53 -1.95
C GLY A 48 -4.42 -6.65 -0.96
N ARG A 49 -3.93 -7.88 -1.23
CA ARG A 49 -4.06 -9.02 -0.30
C ARG A 49 -3.38 -8.77 1.04
N PHE A 50 -2.24 -8.09 1.04
CA PHE A 50 -1.49 -7.77 2.26
C PHE A 50 -2.26 -6.84 3.19
N ILE A 51 -2.87 -5.76 2.67
CA ILE A 51 -3.61 -4.77 3.47
C ILE A 51 -5.07 -5.15 3.74
N GLU A 52 -5.61 -6.17 3.05
CA GLU A 52 -7.02 -6.59 3.14
C GLU A 52 -7.47 -6.81 4.60
N ARG A 53 -6.60 -7.40 5.42
CA ARG A 53 -6.86 -7.63 6.86
C ARG A 53 -7.21 -6.37 7.65
N ASN A 54 -6.89 -5.19 7.11
CA ASN A 54 -7.21 -3.89 7.69
C ASN A 54 -8.24 -3.13 6.85
N ALA A 55 -7.95 -2.93 5.56
CA ALA A 55 -8.75 -2.08 4.68
C ALA A 55 -10.16 -2.64 4.39
N ALA A 56 -10.38 -3.94 4.58
CA ALA A 56 -11.72 -4.53 4.47
C ALA A 56 -12.63 -4.21 5.68
N TYR A 57 -12.05 -3.80 6.82
CA TYR A 57 -12.76 -3.62 8.08
C TYR A 57 -12.81 -2.17 8.57
N GLN A 58 -12.02 -1.28 7.98
CA GLN A 58 -12.08 0.15 8.23
C GLN A 58 -11.75 0.94 6.96
N PRO A 59 -12.32 2.14 6.77
CA PRO A 59 -12.03 2.94 5.59
C PRO A 59 -10.57 3.35 5.53
N TRP A 60 -9.99 3.25 4.34
CA TRP A 60 -8.74 3.92 3.99
C TRP A 60 -9.07 5.07 3.06
N ILE A 61 -8.65 6.27 3.44
CA ILE A 61 -8.79 7.48 2.62
C ILE A 61 -7.47 7.68 1.90
N TRP A 62 -7.51 7.53 0.58
CA TRP A 62 -6.34 7.53 -0.27
C TRP A 62 -5.95 8.94 -0.70
N THR A 63 -4.65 9.17 -0.81
CA THR A 63 -4.07 10.18 -1.69
C THR A 63 -3.18 9.49 -2.71
N ALA A 64 -2.97 10.09 -3.88
CA ALA A 64 -2.01 9.60 -4.86
C ALA A 64 -0.60 10.13 -4.52
N GLY A 65 0.40 9.25 -4.49
CA GLY A 65 1.81 9.62 -4.42
C GLY A 65 2.48 9.58 -5.80
N ASN A 66 3.78 9.83 -5.86
CA ASN A 66 4.50 9.78 -7.14
C ASN A 66 4.64 8.35 -7.68
N HIS A 67 4.63 7.33 -6.81
CA HIS A 67 4.66 5.92 -7.23
C HIS A 67 3.32 5.45 -7.85
N GLU A 68 2.25 6.24 -7.76
CA GLU A 68 0.98 6.00 -8.48
C GLU A 68 0.91 6.68 -9.85
N ILE A 69 1.91 7.48 -10.21
CA ILE A 69 1.98 8.07 -11.56
C ILE A 69 2.14 6.96 -12.60
N ASP A 70 2.88 5.90 -12.26
CA ASP A 70 3.08 4.70 -13.07
C ASP A 70 3.53 5.01 -14.51
N PHE A 71 4.30 6.08 -14.70
CA PHE A 71 4.69 6.57 -16.01
C PHE A 71 5.91 5.81 -16.55
N ALA A 72 5.67 4.99 -17.57
CA ALA A 72 6.68 4.15 -18.20
C ALA A 72 6.61 4.29 -19.73
N PRO A 73 7.19 5.36 -20.31
CA PRO A 73 7.09 5.62 -21.74
C PRO A 73 7.89 4.65 -22.61
N GLU A 74 8.83 3.91 -22.00
CA GLU A 74 9.70 2.94 -22.69
C GLU A 74 9.32 1.48 -22.42
N LEU A 75 8.25 1.23 -21.66
CA LEU A 75 7.66 -0.11 -21.50
C LEU A 75 6.69 -0.46 -22.63
#